data_AF-A0A4Q6FN60-F1
#
_entry.id   AF-A0A4Q6FN60-F1
#
_cell.length_a   1.000
_cell.length_b   1.000
_cell.length_c   1.000
_cell.angle_alpha   90.00
_cell.angle_beta   90.00
_cell.angle_gamma   90.00
#
_symmetry.space_group_name_H-M   'P 1'
#
loop_
_entity.id
_entity.type
_entity.pdbx_description
1 polymer ?
#
loop_
_entity_poly.entity_id
_entity_poly.type
_entity_poly.pdbx_seq_one_letter_code
_entity_poly.pdbx_strand_id
1 'polypeptide(L)'
;MLKLYEEVDSKKAYLPVFQKVDKETGKKSDGLSFQLAVLEWGKQNFKDSSQILKELTVRYPQNEKLIYLLALTQERNDQAEEALKTYLSIDLKSELYPVTRVRAFELLKRLGRNEEALAISKEAIDSKSDQAVMFYSMSANLLSATGKNDEAIALVDQGLEGEPSNVELLFLKAVFYEKAQKIKESMAALRDVIKRDPKHAAALNYLGYMYAERNENLKESESLIRRALDEKPDNGYYLDSLGWVYYQQKRYKEAALTLERALQLTNSDATVAEHLGDAYYAGGDEGKALIAYKIAIDTAKDPKDLERVKSKYEMAKNAHN
;
A
#
# COMPACT_ATOMS: atom_id res chain seq x y z
N MET A 1 11.54 22.44 7.80
CA MET A 1 11.20 22.68 6.38
C MET A 1 10.14 21.69 5.90
N LEU A 2 10.40 20.38 5.87
CA LEU A 2 9.37 19.35 5.60
C LEU A 2 8.31 19.22 6.72
N LYS A 3 8.74 19.14 8.00
CA LYS A 3 7.84 19.22 9.17
C LYS A 3 6.92 20.45 9.18
N LEU A 4 7.37 21.54 8.56
CA LEU A 4 6.65 22.81 8.56
C LEU A 4 5.45 22.80 7.61
N TYR A 5 5.41 21.89 6.61
CA TYR A 5 4.24 21.63 5.76
C TYR A 5 3.27 20.64 6.41
N GLU A 6 3.75 19.74 7.28
CA GLU A 6 2.91 18.83 8.07
C GLU A 6 2.26 19.52 9.28
N GLU A 7 2.83 20.63 9.79
CA GLU A 7 2.37 21.36 10.99
C GLU A 7 1.41 22.55 10.72
N VAL A 8 0.96 22.78 9.47
CA VAL A 8 0.21 23.99 9.09
C VAL A 8 -1.30 23.89 9.41
N ASP A 9 -1.65 23.86 10.69
CA ASP A 9 -3.01 24.21 11.16
C ASP A 9 -3.00 25.37 12.19
N SER A 10 -1.82 25.69 12.75
CA SER A 10 -1.67 26.70 13.82
C SER A 10 -1.40 28.14 13.34
N LYS A 11 -1.29 28.42 12.03
CA LYS A 11 -0.72 29.68 11.50
C LYS A 11 -1.66 30.60 10.70
N LYS A 12 -2.98 30.51 10.91
CA LYS A 12 -3.96 31.43 10.27
C LYS A 12 -3.75 32.92 10.60
N ALA A 13 -3.01 33.27 11.64
CA ALA A 13 -2.85 34.65 12.13
C ALA A 13 -1.81 35.53 11.39
N TYR A 14 -0.94 34.96 10.54
CA TYR A 14 0.21 35.71 10.00
C TYR A 14 0.04 36.25 8.57
N LEU A 15 -1.04 35.87 7.85
CA LEU A 15 -1.31 36.32 6.48
C LEU A 15 -1.33 37.85 6.31
N PRO A 16 -2.07 38.61 7.14
CA PRO A 16 -2.24 40.04 6.90
C PRO A 16 -0.95 40.82 7.15
N VAL A 17 -0.10 40.30 8.04
CA VAL A 17 1.18 40.91 8.42
C VAL A 17 2.18 40.80 7.28
N PHE A 18 2.29 39.62 6.67
CA PHE A 18 3.22 39.40 5.56
C PHE A 18 2.81 40.13 4.28
N GLN A 19 1.53 40.14 3.92
CA GLN A 19 1.05 40.91 2.77
C GLN A 19 1.26 42.43 2.91
N LYS A 20 1.19 42.94 4.15
CA LYS A 20 1.42 44.37 4.44
C LYS A 20 2.90 44.76 4.30
N VAL A 21 3.81 43.93 4.80
CA VAL A 21 5.26 44.18 4.72
C VAL A 21 5.77 44.16 3.26
N ASP A 22 5.26 43.28 2.41
CA ASP A 22 5.62 43.24 0.97
C ASP A 22 5.13 44.49 0.23
N LYS A 23 3.93 44.99 0.56
CA LYS A 23 3.39 46.24 0.00
C LYS A 23 4.15 47.48 0.44
N GLU A 24 4.62 47.53 1.69
CA GLU A 24 5.28 48.70 2.28
C GLU A 24 6.76 48.83 1.88
N THR A 25 7.45 47.71 1.61
CA THR A 25 8.89 47.73 1.32
C THR A 25 9.24 47.73 -0.16
N GLY A 26 8.29 47.44 -1.06
CA GLY A 26 8.50 47.37 -2.51
C GLY A 26 9.47 46.27 -2.97
N LYS A 27 10.06 45.51 -2.04
CA LYS A 27 10.93 44.37 -2.29
C LYS A 27 10.21 43.12 -1.80
N LYS A 28 9.76 42.27 -2.73
CA LYS A 28 9.36 40.89 -2.42
C LYS A 28 10.54 40.18 -1.76
N SER A 29 10.63 40.19 -0.44
CA SER A 29 11.72 39.46 0.22
C SER A 29 11.44 37.97 0.04
N ASP A 30 12.43 37.22 -0.44
CA ASP A 30 12.27 35.80 -0.76
C ASP A 30 11.77 34.96 0.42
N GLY A 31 12.16 35.33 1.64
CA GLY A 31 11.67 34.73 2.87
C GLY A 31 10.17 34.94 3.09
N LEU A 32 9.63 36.12 2.76
CA LEU A 32 8.21 36.43 2.85
C LEU A 32 7.40 35.71 1.78
N SER A 33 7.93 35.67 0.56
CA SER A 33 7.35 34.89 -0.55
C SER A 33 7.24 33.41 -0.16
N PHE A 34 8.29 32.84 0.44
CA PHE A 34 8.25 31.45 0.92
C PHE A 34 7.21 31.23 2.02
N GLN A 35 7.14 32.12 3.02
CA GLN A 35 6.13 32.03 4.08
C GLN A 35 4.70 32.13 3.54
N LEU A 36 4.47 32.99 2.55
CA LEU A 36 3.18 33.09 1.87
C LEU A 36 2.85 31.79 1.11
N ALA A 37 3.80 31.20 0.39
CA ALA A 37 3.58 29.92 -0.29
C ALA A 37 3.19 28.80 0.67
N VAL A 38 3.86 28.68 1.83
CA VAL A 38 3.52 27.70 2.88
C VAL A 38 2.12 27.94 3.41
N LEU A 39 1.76 29.21 3.63
CA LEU A 39 0.46 29.60 4.17
C LEU A 39 -0.69 29.32 3.19
N GLU A 40 -0.50 29.62 1.90
CA GLU A 40 -1.48 29.26 0.87
C GLU A 40 -1.62 27.73 0.74
N TRP A 41 -0.52 26.98 0.85
CA TRP A 41 -0.58 25.52 0.86
C TRP A 41 -1.38 24.96 2.05
N GLY A 42 -1.19 25.51 3.26
CA GLY A 42 -1.95 25.11 4.44
C GLY A 42 -3.46 25.42 4.34
N LYS A 43 -3.83 26.44 3.55
CA LYS A 43 -5.23 26.71 3.20
C LYS A 43 -5.76 25.86 2.03
N GLN A 44 -4.95 24.95 1.51
CA GLN A 44 -5.23 24.17 0.30
C GLN A 44 -5.38 25.03 -0.97
N ASN A 45 -4.89 26.26 -0.96
CA ASN A 45 -4.83 27.11 -2.14
C ASN A 45 -3.55 26.79 -2.95
N PHE A 46 -3.52 25.59 -3.52
CA PHE A 46 -2.34 25.06 -4.19
C PHE A 46 -1.96 25.84 -5.46
N LYS A 47 -2.94 26.46 -6.13
CA LYS A 47 -2.69 27.29 -7.31
C LYS A 47 -1.79 28.49 -7.00
N ASP A 48 -2.15 29.28 -5.98
CA ASP A 48 -1.37 30.47 -5.61
C ASP A 48 -0.01 30.08 -5.01
N SER A 49 0.01 29.03 -4.18
CA SER A 49 1.26 28.47 -3.65
C SER A 49 2.21 28.02 -4.77
N SER A 50 1.70 27.31 -5.77
CA SER A 50 2.47 26.85 -6.93
C SER A 50 3.07 28.01 -7.72
N GLN A 51 2.31 29.09 -7.94
CA GLN A 51 2.82 30.27 -8.64
C GLN A 51 3.98 30.93 -7.88
N ILE A 52 3.86 31.09 -6.57
CA ILE A 52 4.92 31.69 -5.74
C ILE A 52 6.16 30.80 -5.73
N LEU A 53 5.99 29.48 -5.56
CA LEU A 53 7.11 28.52 -5.60
C LEU A 53 7.78 28.48 -6.98
N LYS A 54 7.03 28.66 -8.06
CA LYS A 54 7.58 28.78 -9.41
C LYS A 54 8.47 30.03 -9.56
N GLU A 55 8.04 31.17 -9.04
CA GLU A 55 8.88 32.39 -9.02
C GLU A 55 10.16 32.20 -8.18
N LEU A 56 10.06 31.50 -7.05
CA LEU A 56 11.20 31.21 -6.17
C LEU A 56 12.20 30.23 -6.79
N THR A 57 11.73 29.18 -7.47
CA THR A 57 12.59 28.19 -8.15
C THR A 57 13.35 28.80 -9.33
N VAL A 58 12.76 29.75 -10.06
CA VAL A 58 13.48 30.50 -11.12
C VAL A 58 14.62 31.35 -10.54
N ARG A 59 14.42 31.97 -9.38
CA ARG A 59 15.45 32.79 -8.70
C ARG A 59 16.52 31.93 -8.02
N TYR A 60 16.14 30.76 -7.53
CA TYR A 60 17.01 29.83 -6.81
C TYR A 60 17.03 28.44 -7.45
N PRO A 61 17.53 28.31 -8.70
CA PRO A 61 17.46 27.06 -9.45
C PRO A 61 18.29 25.92 -8.84
N GLN A 62 19.23 26.23 -7.94
CA GLN A 62 20.04 25.25 -7.23
C GLN A 62 19.39 24.78 -5.90
N ASN A 63 18.26 25.36 -5.51
CA ASN A 63 17.58 25.00 -4.27
C ASN A 63 16.58 23.86 -4.55
N GLU A 64 17.10 22.64 -4.53
CA GLU A 64 16.32 21.42 -4.82
C GLU A 64 15.13 21.21 -3.87
N LYS A 65 15.20 21.75 -2.64
CA LYS A 65 14.07 21.74 -1.71
C LYS A 65 12.90 22.58 -2.21
N LEU A 66 13.16 23.73 -2.84
CA LEU A 66 12.11 24.55 -3.47
C LEU A 66 11.54 23.85 -4.71
N ILE A 67 12.38 23.18 -5.50
CA ILE A 67 11.95 22.39 -6.66
C ILE A 67 11.03 21.25 -6.23
N TYR A 68 11.40 20.51 -5.19
CA TYR A 68 10.56 19.46 -4.63
C TYR A 68 9.23 19.97 -4.08
N LEU A 69 9.24 21.09 -3.34
CA LEU A 69 8.00 21.71 -2.82
C LEU A 69 7.08 22.20 -3.95
N LEU A 70 7.66 22.74 -5.03
CA LEU A 70 6.90 23.09 -6.23
C LEU A 70 6.23 21.86 -6.84
N ALA A 71 6.98 20.78 -7.06
CA ALA A 71 6.44 19.54 -7.62
C ALA A 71 5.30 18.95 -6.77
N LEU A 72 5.48 18.91 -5.44
CA LEU A 72 4.44 18.51 -4.49
C LEU A 72 3.18 19.37 -4.61
N THR A 73 3.36 20.69 -4.75
CA THR A 73 2.24 21.62 -4.83
C THR A 73 1.51 21.52 -6.17
N GLN A 74 2.25 21.31 -7.27
CA GLN A 74 1.68 21.01 -8.58
C GLN A 74 0.87 19.71 -8.55
N GLU A 75 1.39 18.66 -7.91
CA GLU A 75 0.69 17.38 -7.76
C GLU A 75 -0.64 17.56 -7.00
N ARG A 76 -0.64 18.34 -5.92
CA ARG A 76 -1.85 18.67 -5.14
C ARG A 76 -2.82 19.60 -5.87
N ASN A 77 -2.35 20.31 -6.88
CA ASN A 77 -3.13 21.21 -7.72
C ASN A 77 -3.61 20.53 -9.02
N ASP A 78 -3.58 19.19 -9.09
CA ASP A 78 -3.95 18.39 -10.27
C ASP A 78 -3.15 18.72 -11.55
N GLN A 79 -1.96 19.31 -11.40
CA GLN A 79 -1.02 19.62 -12.50
C GLN A 79 -0.02 18.48 -12.66
N ALA A 80 -0.53 17.30 -13.04
CA ALA A 80 0.24 16.06 -13.02
C ALA A 80 1.47 16.08 -13.94
N GLU A 81 1.33 16.59 -15.18
CA GLU A 81 2.44 16.64 -16.14
C GLU A 81 3.54 17.61 -15.70
N GLU A 82 3.17 18.77 -15.16
CA GLU A 82 4.14 19.72 -14.60
C GLU A 82 4.82 19.15 -13.36
N ALA A 83 4.07 18.47 -12.48
CA ALA A 83 4.63 17.81 -11.30
C ALA A 83 5.65 16.74 -11.70
N LEU A 84 5.32 15.89 -12.67
CA LEU A 84 6.24 14.86 -13.21
C LEU A 84 7.53 15.49 -13.72
N LYS A 85 7.41 16.50 -14.60
CA LYS A 85 8.58 17.21 -15.13
C LYS A 85 9.44 17.81 -14.02
N THR A 86 8.81 18.38 -13.00
CA THR A 86 9.52 19.02 -11.88
C THR A 86 10.20 17.98 -10.99
N TYR A 87 9.55 16.88 -10.64
CA TYR A 87 10.18 15.77 -9.91
C TYR A 87 11.38 15.18 -10.66
N LEU A 88 11.24 14.95 -11.98
CA LEU A 88 12.28 14.34 -12.81
C LEU A 88 13.50 15.26 -13.03
N SER A 89 13.34 16.56 -12.82
CA SER A 89 14.44 17.53 -12.93
C SER A 89 15.47 17.46 -11.81
N ILE A 90 15.15 16.80 -10.69
CA ILE A 90 16.09 16.60 -9.57
C ILE A 90 17.12 15.53 -9.95
N ASP A 91 18.40 15.87 -9.77
CA ASP A 91 19.56 15.07 -10.19
C ASP A 91 19.70 13.78 -9.36
N LEU A 92 20.26 12.74 -9.99
CA LEU A 92 20.54 11.44 -9.37
C LEU A 92 21.38 11.52 -8.08
N LYS A 93 22.28 12.50 -7.98
CA LYS A 93 23.15 12.68 -6.81
C LYS A 93 22.48 13.45 -5.67
N SER A 94 21.29 13.99 -5.89
CA SER A 94 20.54 14.72 -4.88
C SER A 94 20.06 13.77 -3.78
N GLU A 95 20.13 14.22 -2.52
CA GLU A 95 19.46 13.54 -1.39
C GLU A 95 17.94 13.44 -1.60
N LEU A 96 17.35 14.29 -2.45
CA LEU A 96 15.92 14.29 -2.79
C LEU A 96 15.58 13.39 -3.97
N TYR A 97 16.56 12.81 -4.66
CA TYR A 97 16.32 11.89 -5.78
C TYR A 97 15.36 10.73 -5.42
N PRO A 98 15.59 9.93 -4.36
CA PRO A 98 14.74 8.77 -4.08
C PRO A 98 13.27 9.18 -3.87
N VAL A 99 13.03 10.20 -3.04
CA VAL A 99 11.66 10.63 -2.74
C VAL A 99 10.96 11.21 -3.97
N THR A 100 11.69 11.91 -4.85
CA THR A 100 11.10 12.49 -6.07
C THR A 100 10.80 11.42 -7.12
N ARG A 101 11.68 10.42 -7.28
CA ARG A 101 11.43 9.28 -8.17
C ARG A 101 10.29 8.39 -7.68
N VAL A 102 10.16 8.16 -6.37
CA VAL A 102 8.99 7.46 -5.79
C VAL A 102 7.70 8.23 -6.09
N ARG A 103 7.68 9.55 -5.87
CA ARG A 103 6.51 10.39 -6.19
C ARG A 103 6.15 10.34 -7.67
N ALA A 104 7.13 10.47 -8.56
CA ALA A 104 6.91 10.40 -10.00
C ALA A 104 6.38 9.02 -10.43
N PHE A 105 6.94 7.94 -9.87
CA PHE A 105 6.48 6.56 -10.10
C PHE A 105 5.00 6.38 -9.71
N GLU A 106 4.61 6.81 -8.50
CA GLU A 106 3.24 6.69 -8.03
C GLU A 106 2.26 7.58 -8.82
N LEU A 107 2.70 8.76 -9.23
CA LEU A 107 1.92 9.66 -10.08
C LEU A 107 1.67 9.03 -11.46
N LEU A 108 2.68 8.43 -12.09
CA LEU A 108 2.53 7.72 -13.37
C LEU A 108 1.59 6.51 -13.24
N LYS A 109 1.67 5.73 -12.15
CA LYS A 109 0.72 4.64 -11.86
C LYS A 109 -0.71 5.14 -11.77
N ARG A 110 -0.94 6.26 -11.06
CA ARG A 110 -2.28 6.88 -10.95
C ARG A 110 -2.82 7.33 -12.32
N LEU A 111 -1.93 7.73 -13.23
CA LEU A 111 -2.27 8.08 -14.61
C LEU A 111 -2.41 6.86 -15.55
N GLY A 112 -2.17 5.64 -15.08
CA GLY A 112 -2.15 4.43 -15.89
C GLY A 112 -0.93 4.30 -16.82
N ARG A 113 0.09 5.16 -16.67
CA ARG A 113 1.31 5.22 -17.47
C ARG A 113 2.37 4.25 -16.91
N ASN A 114 2.00 2.97 -16.81
CA ASN A 114 2.77 1.95 -16.11
C ASN A 114 4.17 1.71 -16.72
N GLU A 115 4.29 1.72 -18.04
CA GLU A 115 5.58 1.54 -18.73
C GLU A 115 6.57 2.67 -18.40
N GLU A 116 6.09 3.91 -18.27
CA GLU A 116 6.94 5.04 -17.87
C GLU A 116 7.34 4.96 -16.39
N ALA A 117 6.46 4.46 -15.52
CA ALA A 117 6.79 4.21 -14.13
C ALA A 117 7.91 3.15 -14.02
N LEU A 118 7.82 2.07 -14.80
CA LEU A 118 8.87 1.06 -14.88
C LEU A 118 10.18 1.64 -15.44
N ALA A 119 10.13 2.54 -16.41
CA ALA A 119 11.31 3.21 -16.95
C ALA A 119 12.03 4.07 -15.88
N ILE A 120 11.29 4.82 -15.06
CA ILE A 120 11.88 5.58 -13.93
C ILE A 120 12.61 4.65 -12.98
N SER A 121 11.98 3.53 -12.62
CA SER A 121 12.59 2.59 -11.69
C SER A 121 13.81 1.91 -12.27
N LYS A 122 13.80 1.62 -13.58
CA LYS A 122 14.96 1.09 -14.28
C LYS A 122 16.15 2.05 -14.24
N GLU A 123 15.93 3.34 -14.49
CA GLU A 123 16.99 4.36 -14.36
C GLU A 123 17.57 4.37 -12.94
N ALA A 124 16.71 4.30 -11.92
CA ALA A 124 17.14 4.26 -10.52
C ALA A 124 17.90 2.97 -10.16
N ILE A 125 17.50 1.82 -10.73
CA ILE A 125 18.20 0.54 -10.56
C ILE A 125 19.58 0.57 -11.25
N ASP A 126 19.63 1.05 -12.50
CA ASP A 126 20.85 1.14 -13.30
C ASP A 126 21.88 2.11 -12.68
N SER A 127 21.43 3.06 -11.86
CA SER A 127 22.31 3.95 -11.08
C SER A 127 23.17 3.22 -10.05
N LYS A 128 22.81 1.98 -9.66
CA LYS A 128 23.44 1.17 -8.61
C LYS A 128 23.60 1.91 -7.27
N SER A 129 22.72 2.87 -6.99
CA SER A 129 22.65 3.49 -5.66
C SER A 129 22.10 2.49 -4.63
N ASP A 130 22.43 2.66 -3.35
CA ASP A 130 21.90 1.86 -2.24
C ASP A 130 20.35 1.86 -2.19
N GLN A 131 19.72 2.83 -2.85
CA GLN A 131 18.27 3.00 -2.94
C GLN A 131 17.62 2.10 -4.00
N ALA A 132 18.42 1.45 -4.87
CA ALA A 132 17.93 0.59 -5.96
C ALA A 132 17.03 -0.55 -5.48
N VAL A 133 17.29 -1.09 -4.27
CA VAL A 133 16.49 -2.17 -3.66
C VAL A 133 15.00 -1.84 -3.60
N MET A 134 14.65 -0.60 -3.24
CA MET A 134 13.26 -0.16 -3.17
C MET A 134 12.59 -0.18 -4.55
N PHE A 135 13.32 0.20 -5.61
CA PHE A 135 12.81 0.25 -6.97
C PHE A 135 12.56 -1.15 -7.57
N TYR A 136 13.33 -2.16 -7.18
CA TYR A 136 13.03 -3.56 -7.49
C TYR A 136 11.67 -3.95 -6.92
N SER A 137 11.44 -3.73 -5.63
CA SER A 137 10.17 -4.05 -4.97
C SER A 137 8.98 -3.29 -5.59
N MET A 138 9.11 -1.99 -5.83
CA MET A 138 8.04 -1.17 -6.39
C MET A 138 7.65 -1.59 -7.81
N SER A 139 8.65 -1.82 -8.66
CA SER A 139 8.44 -2.24 -10.05
C SER A 139 7.89 -3.65 -10.15
N ALA A 140 8.38 -4.57 -9.33
CA ALA A 140 7.89 -5.94 -9.31
C ALA A 140 6.42 -6.00 -8.84
N ASN A 141 6.04 -5.18 -7.85
CA ASN A 141 4.64 -5.04 -7.46
C ASN A 141 3.76 -4.49 -8.59
N LEU A 142 4.25 -3.51 -9.36
CA LEU A 142 3.52 -2.98 -10.52
C LEU A 142 3.38 -4.02 -11.64
N LEU A 143 4.44 -4.78 -11.94
CA LEU A 143 4.40 -5.88 -12.90
C LEU A 143 3.39 -6.95 -12.46
N SER A 144 3.42 -7.37 -11.20
CA SER A 144 2.45 -8.33 -10.67
C SER A 144 1.01 -7.80 -10.71
N ALA A 145 0.79 -6.53 -10.37
CA ALA A 145 -0.53 -5.90 -10.44
C ALA A 145 -1.10 -5.82 -11.87
N THR A 146 -0.23 -5.87 -12.88
CA THR A 146 -0.61 -5.90 -14.31
C THR A 146 -0.60 -7.32 -14.90
N GLY A 147 -0.51 -8.36 -14.06
CA GLY A 147 -0.54 -9.77 -14.46
C GLY A 147 0.80 -10.33 -14.95
N LYS A 148 1.86 -9.50 -15.02
CA LYS A 148 3.21 -9.88 -15.46
C LYS A 148 4.01 -10.53 -14.32
N ASN A 149 3.48 -11.60 -13.74
CA ASN A 149 4.06 -12.21 -12.53
C ASN A 149 5.46 -12.81 -12.77
N ASP A 150 5.73 -13.39 -13.94
CA ASP A 150 7.06 -13.93 -14.26
C ASP A 150 8.12 -12.82 -14.41
N GLU A 151 7.75 -11.68 -15.00
CA GLU A 151 8.63 -10.50 -15.06
C GLU A 151 8.88 -9.93 -13.66
N ALA A 152 7.86 -9.92 -12.80
CA ALA A 152 8.00 -9.51 -11.40
C ALA A 152 8.99 -10.40 -10.63
N ILE A 153 8.92 -11.72 -10.81
CA ILE A 153 9.86 -12.68 -10.21
C ILE A 153 11.28 -12.43 -10.72
N ALA A 154 11.46 -12.29 -12.04
CA ALA A 154 12.77 -12.03 -12.63
C ALA A 154 13.39 -10.72 -12.12
N LEU A 155 12.58 -9.68 -11.93
CA LEU A 155 13.05 -8.41 -11.40
C LEU A 155 13.44 -8.50 -9.92
N VAL A 156 12.68 -9.25 -9.11
CA VAL A 156 13.09 -9.52 -7.72
C VAL A 156 14.37 -10.33 -7.65
N ASP A 157 14.57 -11.29 -8.56
CA ASP A 157 15.80 -12.08 -8.65
C ASP A 157 17.02 -11.20 -8.93
N GLN A 158 16.90 -10.22 -9.82
CA GLN A 158 17.96 -9.22 -10.04
C GLN A 158 18.28 -8.42 -8.77
N GLY A 159 17.26 -8.03 -7.98
CA GLY A 159 17.49 -7.37 -6.69
C GLY A 159 18.23 -8.28 -5.69
N LEU A 160 17.89 -9.57 -5.68
CA LEU A 160 18.52 -10.57 -4.81
C LEU A 160 19.96 -10.93 -5.21
N GLU A 161 20.38 -10.68 -6.46
CA GLU A 161 21.80 -10.82 -6.85
C GLU A 161 22.70 -9.85 -6.07
N GLY A 162 22.21 -8.63 -5.83
CA GLY A 162 22.92 -7.61 -5.03
C GLY A 162 22.70 -7.77 -3.52
N GLU A 163 21.50 -8.20 -3.11
CA GLU A 163 21.11 -8.34 -1.70
C GLU A 163 20.54 -9.74 -1.38
N PRO A 164 21.36 -10.81 -1.40
CA PRO A 164 20.87 -12.20 -1.30
C PRO A 164 20.16 -12.55 0.01
N SER A 165 20.36 -11.73 1.05
CA SER A 165 19.75 -11.88 2.37
C SER A 165 18.54 -10.99 2.61
N ASN A 166 18.09 -10.21 1.62
CA ASN A 166 16.95 -9.33 1.78
C ASN A 166 15.64 -10.12 1.94
N VAL A 167 15.15 -10.17 3.17
CA VAL A 167 13.97 -10.95 3.55
C VAL A 167 12.70 -10.45 2.87
N GLU A 168 12.56 -9.14 2.67
CA GLU A 168 11.40 -8.54 2.01
C GLU A 168 11.33 -8.91 0.53
N LEU A 169 12.47 -8.90 -0.18
CA LEU A 169 12.54 -9.37 -1.57
C LEU A 169 12.25 -10.87 -1.68
N LEU A 170 12.77 -11.69 -0.78
CA LEU A 170 12.45 -13.13 -0.75
C LEU A 170 10.95 -13.37 -0.49
N PHE A 171 10.34 -12.59 0.40
CA PHE A 171 8.90 -12.65 0.65
C PHE A 171 8.09 -12.25 -0.58
N LEU A 172 8.44 -11.13 -1.24
CA LEU A 172 7.79 -10.70 -2.48
C LEU A 172 7.90 -11.77 -3.57
N LYS A 173 9.08 -12.38 -3.75
CA LYS A 173 9.26 -13.49 -4.68
C LYS A 173 8.28 -14.64 -4.40
N ALA A 174 8.10 -14.99 -3.13
CA ALA A 174 7.17 -16.04 -2.73
C ALA A 174 5.70 -15.69 -3.05
N VAL A 175 5.31 -14.43 -2.82
CA VAL A 175 3.97 -13.92 -3.19
C VAL A 175 3.78 -13.97 -4.71
N PHE A 176 4.77 -13.57 -5.49
CA PHE A 176 4.66 -13.60 -6.95
C PHE A 176 4.64 -15.02 -7.52
N TYR A 177 5.32 -15.98 -6.88
CA TYR A 177 5.17 -17.39 -7.22
C TYR A 177 3.74 -17.89 -7.04
N GLU A 178 3.06 -17.52 -5.95
CA GLU A 178 1.66 -17.89 -5.72
C GLU A 178 0.77 -17.33 -6.83
N LYS A 179 0.90 -16.03 -7.13
CA LYS A 179 0.13 -15.38 -8.20
C LYS A 179 0.41 -15.97 -9.59
N ALA A 180 1.63 -16.46 -9.82
CA ALA A 180 2.02 -17.20 -11.02
C ALA A 180 1.56 -18.67 -11.03
N GLN A 181 0.76 -19.11 -10.04
CA GLN A 181 0.30 -20.48 -9.84
C GLN A 181 1.44 -21.50 -9.59
N LYS A 182 2.62 -21.02 -9.20
CA LYS A 182 3.82 -21.79 -8.84
C LYS A 182 3.82 -22.08 -7.33
N ILE A 183 2.82 -22.85 -6.88
CA ILE A 183 2.51 -23.04 -5.47
C ILE A 183 3.67 -23.68 -4.68
N LYS A 184 4.35 -24.68 -5.26
CA LYS A 184 5.44 -25.38 -4.58
C LYS A 184 6.62 -24.44 -4.31
N GLU A 185 6.95 -23.62 -5.29
CA GLU A 185 8.01 -22.61 -5.25
C GLU A 185 7.68 -21.51 -4.24
N SER A 186 6.43 -21.04 -4.22
CA SER A 186 5.95 -20.08 -3.22
C SER A 186 6.12 -20.61 -1.79
N MET A 187 5.62 -21.81 -1.50
CA MET A 187 5.72 -22.39 -0.17
C MET A 187 7.17 -22.68 0.24
N ALA A 188 8.03 -23.07 -0.70
CA ALA A 188 9.46 -23.24 -0.44
C ALA A 188 10.14 -21.90 -0.09
N ALA A 189 9.84 -20.84 -0.85
CA ALA A 189 10.37 -19.50 -0.60
C ALA A 189 9.88 -18.92 0.75
N LEU A 190 8.59 -19.10 1.10
CA LEU A 190 8.06 -18.68 2.42
C LEU A 190 8.76 -19.40 3.57
N ARG A 191 9.06 -20.69 3.43
CA ARG A 191 9.82 -21.42 4.45
C ARG A 191 11.24 -20.88 4.60
N ASP A 192 11.90 -20.48 3.51
CA ASP A 192 13.22 -19.84 3.58
C ASP A 192 13.14 -18.46 4.27
N VAL A 193 12.12 -17.66 3.95
CA VAL A 193 11.84 -16.38 4.64
C VAL A 193 11.69 -16.60 6.15
N ILE A 194 10.83 -17.54 6.57
CA ILE A 194 10.60 -17.84 8.00
C ILE A 194 11.85 -18.41 8.68
N LYS A 195 12.70 -19.14 7.96
CA LYS A 195 13.96 -19.65 8.49
C LYS A 195 14.95 -18.51 8.78
N ARG A 196 15.00 -17.49 7.92
CA ARG A 196 15.89 -16.33 8.04
C ARG A 196 15.36 -15.31 9.04
N ASP A 197 14.06 -15.07 9.02
CA ASP A 197 13.35 -14.23 9.99
C ASP A 197 12.14 -14.99 10.57
N PRO A 198 12.35 -15.67 11.72
CA PRO A 198 11.29 -16.42 12.40
C PRO A 198 10.12 -15.57 12.93
N LYS A 199 10.24 -14.24 12.92
CA LYS A 199 9.24 -13.28 13.38
C LYS A 199 8.60 -12.51 12.22
N HIS A 200 8.90 -12.87 10.96
CA HIS A 200 8.31 -12.24 9.79
C HIS A 200 6.80 -12.53 9.68
N ALA A 201 5.99 -11.70 10.35
CA ALA A 201 4.57 -11.94 10.57
C ALA A 201 3.78 -12.17 9.27
N ALA A 202 4.11 -11.42 8.21
CA ALA A 202 3.47 -11.58 6.91
C ALA A 202 3.75 -12.95 6.27
N ALA A 203 4.97 -13.47 6.41
CA ALA A 203 5.33 -14.77 5.81
C ALA A 203 4.74 -15.93 6.60
N LEU A 204 4.73 -15.82 7.94
CA LEU A 204 4.04 -16.74 8.83
C LEU A 204 2.56 -16.84 8.47
N ASN A 205 1.87 -15.70 8.37
CA ASN A 205 0.46 -15.69 8.00
C ASN A 205 0.24 -16.25 6.59
N TYR A 206 1.04 -15.82 5.61
CA TYR A 206 0.86 -16.21 4.21
C TYR A 206 1.02 -17.72 4.03
N LEU A 207 2.07 -18.33 4.62
CA LEU A 207 2.25 -19.78 4.55
C LEU A 207 1.14 -20.54 5.27
N GLY A 208 0.74 -20.07 6.45
CA GLY A 208 -0.39 -20.66 7.17
C GLY A 208 -1.68 -20.58 6.34
N TYR A 209 -2.03 -19.41 5.82
CA TYR A 209 -3.22 -19.23 4.99
C TYR A 209 -3.21 -20.16 3.76
N MET A 210 -2.07 -20.30 3.08
CA MET A 210 -1.93 -21.25 1.96
C MET A 210 -2.18 -22.71 2.37
N TYR A 211 -1.77 -23.12 3.57
CA TYR A 211 -2.11 -24.43 4.10
C TYR A 211 -3.61 -24.56 4.36
N ALA A 212 -4.23 -23.55 4.97
CA ALA A 212 -5.66 -23.50 5.26
C ALA A 212 -6.51 -23.62 3.99
N GLU A 213 -6.23 -22.80 2.98
CA GLU A 213 -6.94 -22.78 1.69
C GLU A 213 -6.94 -24.12 0.97
N ARG A 214 -5.86 -24.88 1.14
CA ARG A 214 -5.68 -26.20 0.52
C ARG A 214 -6.17 -27.34 1.40
N ASN A 215 -6.65 -27.03 2.62
CA ASN A 215 -7.00 -28.00 3.65
C ASN A 215 -5.85 -28.97 3.96
N GLU A 216 -4.61 -28.45 3.96
CA GLU A 216 -3.37 -29.19 4.18
C GLU A 216 -2.71 -28.72 5.49
N ASN A 217 -2.00 -29.59 6.22
CA ASN A 217 -1.19 -29.25 7.39
C ASN A 217 -1.85 -28.29 8.41
N LEU A 218 -3.16 -28.42 8.66
CA LEU A 218 -3.94 -27.44 9.43
C LEU A 218 -3.40 -27.14 10.85
N LYS A 219 -2.70 -28.09 11.48
CA LYS A 219 -2.05 -27.85 12.79
C LYS A 219 -0.85 -26.91 12.67
N GLU A 220 -0.03 -27.11 11.63
CA GLU A 220 1.09 -26.20 11.33
C GLU A 220 0.56 -24.84 10.93
N SER A 221 -0.48 -24.81 10.10
CA SER A 221 -1.19 -23.59 9.69
C SER A 221 -1.62 -22.74 10.90
N GLU A 222 -2.32 -23.35 11.86
CA GLU A 222 -2.74 -22.69 13.09
C GLU A 222 -1.54 -22.14 13.86
N SER A 223 -0.47 -22.93 14.02
CA SER A 223 0.74 -22.51 14.72
C SER A 223 1.42 -21.31 14.05
N LEU A 224 1.54 -21.32 12.73
CA LEU A 224 2.15 -20.22 11.97
C LEU A 224 1.34 -18.93 12.11
N ILE A 225 0.02 -18.99 11.92
CA ILE A 225 -0.84 -17.79 12.01
C ILE A 225 -0.90 -17.27 13.45
N ARG A 226 -0.93 -18.14 14.47
CA ARG A 226 -0.83 -17.71 15.87
C ARG A 226 0.46 -16.95 16.14
N ARG A 227 1.61 -17.42 15.63
CA ARG A 227 2.88 -16.69 15.73
C ARG A 227 2.84 -15.35 14.98
N ALA A 228 2.15 -15.27 13.85
CA ALA A 228 1.95 -14.00 13.15
C ALA A 228 1.14 -13.00 13.99
N LEU A 229 0.13 -13.50 14.72
CA LEU A 229 -0.68 -12.72 15.66
C LEU A 229 0.09 -12.36 16.95
N ASP A 230 1.03 -13.18 17.40
CA ASP A 230 1.90 -12.80 18.53
C ASP A 230 2.72 -11.54 18.20
N GLU A 231 3.16 -11.40 16.94
CA GLU A 231 3.88 -10.21 16.46
C GLU A 231 2.94 -9.05 16.09
N LYS A 232 1.70 -9.34 15.64
CA LYS A 232 0.68 -8.33 15.30
C LYS A 232 -0.72 -8.72 15.85
N PRO A 233 -0.99 -8.51 17.15
CA PRO A 233 -2.18 -9.06 17.82
C PRO A 233 -3.54 -8.57 17.32
N ASP A 234 -3.60 -7.33 16.82
CA ASP A 234 -4.84 -6.71 16.33
C ASP A 234 -4.89 -6.62 14.80
N ASN A 235 -4.14 -7.48 14.10
CA ASN A 235 -4.24 -7.57 12.65
C ASN A 235 -5.49 -8.36 12.25
N GLY A 236 -6.54 -7.64 11.83
CA GLY A 236 -7.81 -8.22 11.41
C GLY A 236 -7.69 -9.26 10.28
N TYR A 237 -6.76 -9.09 9.34
CA TYR A 237 -6.54 -10.05 8.24
C TYR A 237 -5.85 -11.34 8.72
N TYR A 238 -5.01 -11.27 9.75
CA TYR A 238 -4.41 -12.47 10.34
C TYR A 238 -5.42 -13.23 11.20
N LEU A 239 -6.34 -12.50 11.87
CA LEU A 239 -7.48 -13.11 12.55
C LEU A 239 -8.43 -13.78 11.56
N ASP A 240 -8.67 -13.18 10.39
CA ASP A 240 -9.43 -13.82 9.31
C ASP A 240 -8.77 -15.14 8.88
N SER A 241 -7.46 -15.12 8.62
CA SER A 241 -6.70 -16.33 8.29
C SER A 241 -6.80 -17.41 9.39
N LEU A 242 -6.75 -17.02 10.67
CA LEU A 242 -6.91 -17.95 11.79
C LEU A 242 -8.34 -18.52 11.88
N GLY A 243 -9.33 -17.66 11.68
CA GLY A 243 -10.73 -18.05 11.61
C GLY A 243 -10.98 -19.06 10.48
N TRP A 244 -10.37 -18.84 9.32
CA TRP A 244 -10.40 -19.77 8.20
C TRP A 244 -9.75 -21.11 8.51
N VAL A 245 -8.62 -21.13 9.24
CA VAL A 245 -8.04 -22.39 9.74
C VAL A 245 -9.02 -23.15 10.61
N TYR A 246 -9.68 -22.48 11.56
CA TYR A 246 -10.68 -23.13 12.42
C TYR A 246 -11.87 -23.67 11.60
N TYR A 247 -12.30 -22.93 10.58
CA TYR A 247 -13.34 -23.37 9.65
C TYR A 247 -12.95 -24.69 8.97
N GLN A 248 -11.75 -24.77 8.40
CA GLN A 248 -11.23 -25.98 7.74
C GLN A 248 -11.08 -27.16 8.73
N GLN A 249 -10.74 -26.87 9.98
CA GLN A 249 -10.71 -27.85 11.07
C GLN A 249 -12.11 -28.24 11.59
N LYS A 250 -13.20 -27.71 11.00
CA LYS A 250 -14.60 -27.91 11.41
C LYS A 250 -14.92 -27.36 12.81
N ARG A 251 -14.11 -26.44 13.32
CA ARG A 251 -14.28 -25.73 14.60
C ARG A 251 -15.12 -24.48 14.38
N TYR A 252 -16.32 -24.65 13.85
CA TYR A 252 -17.13 -23.54 13.32
C TYR A 252 -17.46 -22.45 14.34
N LYS A 253 -17.69 -22.82 15.61
CA LYS A 253 -17.93 -21.83 16.69
C LYS A 253 -16.72 -20.94 16.96
N GLU A 254 -15.52 -21.53 16.97
CA GLU A 254 -14.27 -20.79 17.17
C GLU A 254 -13.93 -19.96 15.94
N ALA A 255 -14.19 -20.49 14.75
CA ALA A 255 -14.09 -19.76 13.48
C ALA A 255 -14.95 -18.50 13.52
N ALA A 256 -16.25 -18.64 13.79
CA ALA A 256 -17.19 -17.52 13.84
C ALA A 256 -16.75 -16.44 14.85
N LEU A 257 -16.43 -16.81 16.09
CA LEU A 257 -15.97 -15.84 17.10
C LEU A 257 -14.69 -15.09 16.67
N THR A 258 -13.76 -15.79 16.02
CA THR A 258 -12.51 -15.18 15.54
C THR A 258 -12.77 -14.25 14.36
N LEU A 259 -13.64 -14.67 13.43
CA LEU A 259 -14.03 -13.92 12.24
C LEU A 259 -14.88 -12.70 12.56
N GLU A 260 -15.71 -12.73 13.61
CA GLU A 260 -16.41 -11.54 14.12
C GLU A 260 -15.43 -10.46 14.56
N ARG A 261 -14.38 -10.84 15.30
CA ARG A 261 -13.31 -9.90 15.69
C ARG A 261 -12.53 -9.41 14.47
N ALA A 262 -12.23 -10.29 13.53
CA ALA A 262 -11.57 -9.92 12.27
C ALA A 262 -12.38 -8.85 11.54
N LEU A 263 -13.69 -9.06 11.38
CA LEU A 263 -14.59 -8.17 10.65
C LEU A 263 -14.67 -6.76 11.27
N GLN A 264 -14.65 -6.67 12.60
CA GLN A 264 -14.60 -5.39 13.33
C GLN A 264 -13.31 -4.62 13.04
N LEU A 265 -12.19 -5.31 12.86
CA LEU A 265 -10.87 -4.72 12.64
C LEU A 265 -10.58 -4.41 11.17
N THR A 266 -11.34 -4.98 10.23
CA THR A 266 -11.16 -4.78 8.78
C THR A 266 -12.19 -3.85 8.14
N ASN A 267 -12.93 -3.08 8.95
CA ASN A 267 -13.97 -2.16 8.47
C ASN A 267 -15.01 -2.85 7.56
N SER A 268 -15.45 -4.05 7.97
CA SER A 268 -16.42 -4.84 7.21
C SER A 268 -15.92 -5.28 5.82
N ASP A 269 -14.68 -5.71 5.73
CA ASP A 269 -14.12 -6.26 4.48
C ASP A 269 -14.97 -7.43 3.95
N ALA A 270 -15.23 -7.43 2.64
CA ALA A 270 -16.16 -8.37 2.00
C ALA A 270 -15.71 -9.83 2.11
N THR A 271 -14.41 -10.11 1.99
CA THR A 271 -13.87 -11.47 2.09
C THR A 271 -13.98 -11.99 3.51
N VAL A 272 -13.68 -11.15 4.51
CA VAL A 272 -13.82 -11.52 5.93
C VAL A 272 -15.28 -11.78 6.29
N ALA A 273 -16.19 -10.94 5.79
CA ALA A 273 -17.63 -11.13 5.97
C ALA A 273 -18.13 -12.42 5.31
N GLU A 274 -17.59 -12.78 4.15
CA GLU A 274 -17.89 -14.04 3.47
C GLU A 274 -17.43 -15.25 4.30
N HIS A 275 -16.17 -15.25 4.76
CA HIS A 275 -15.66 -16.33 5.63
C HIS A 275 -16.50 -16.46 6.91
N LEU A 276 -16.94 -15.33 7.49
CA LEU A 276 -17.84 -15.34 8.66
C LEU A 276 -19.18 -15.98 8.31
N GLY A 277 -19.75 -15.66 7.15
CA GLY A 277 -20.97 -16.29 6.64
C GLY A 277 -20.80 -17.80 6.44
N ASP A 278 -19.68 -18.24 5.86
CA ASP A 278 -19.35 -19.65 5.67
C ASP A 278 -19.28 -20.38 7.02
N ALA A 279 -18.59 -19.78 8.01
CA ALA A 279 -18.47 -20.34 9.34
C ALA A 279 -19.81 -20.47 10.06
N TYR A 280 -20.69 -19.46 9.94
CA TYR A 280 -22.02 -19.52 10.51
C TYR A 280 -22.91 -20.56 9.83
N TYR A 281 -22.87 -20.61 8.51
CA TYR A 281 -23.65 -21.56 7.72
C TYR A 281 -23.24 -23.01 8.04
N ALA A 282 -21.95 -23.31 8.04
CA ALA A 282 -21.46 -24.65 8.39
C ALA A 282 -21.69 -25.00 9.87
N GLY A 283 -21.79 -23.99 10.74
CA GLY A 283 -22.15 -24.11 12.14
C GLY A 283 -23.65 -24.33 12.41
N GLY A 284 -24.51 -24.22 11.38
CA GLY A 284 -25.97 -24.35 11.49
C GLY A 284 -26.68 -23.11 12.05
N ASP A 285 -26.09 -21.92 11.89
CA ASP A 285 -26.73 -20.64 12.23
C ASP A 285 -26.98 -19.86 10.94
N GLU A 286 -27.96 -20.30 10.16
CA GLU A 286 -28.29 -19.73 8.85
C GLU A 286 -28.73 -18.26 8.96
N GLY A 287 -29.36 -17.89 10.08
CA GLY A 287 -29.78 -16.51 10.34
C GLY A 287 -28.58 -15.56 10.41
N LYS A 288 -27.55 -15.90 11.18
CA LYS A 288 -26.31 -15.10 11.22
C LYS A 288 -25.50 -15.19 9.93
N ALA A 289 -25.53 -16.34 9.25
CA ALA A 289 -24.88 -16.49 7.95
C ALA A 289 -25.44 -15.50 6.93
N LEU A 290 -26.77 -15.34 6.86
CA LEU A 290 -27.44 -14.38 5.98
C LEU A 290 -27.00 -12.94 6.25
N ILE A 291 -26.87 -12.55 7.52
CA ILE A 291 -26.40 -11.21 7.91
C ILE A 291 -24.97 -11.00 7.42
N ALA A 292 -24.07 -11.96 7.66
CA ALA A 292 -22.67 -11.87 7.26
C ALA A 292 -22.51 -11.81 5.73
N TYR A 293 -23.20 -12.69 4.99
CA TYR A 293 -23.20 -12.64 3.52
C TYR A 293 -23.79 -11.33 2.97
N LYS A 294 -24.79 -10.74 3.65
CA LYS A 294 -25.33 -9.46 3.24
C LYS A 294 -24.29 -8.33 3.37
N ILE A 295 -23.52 -8.33 4.45
CA ILE A 295 -22.38 -7.39 4.62
C ILE A 295 -21.36 -7.59 3.50
N ALA A 296 -21.02 -8.84 3.18
CA ALA A 296 -20.09 -9.15 2.10
C ALA A 296 -20.60 -8.65 0.73
N ILE A 297 -21.89 -8.83 0.43
CA ILE A 297 -22.54 -8.30 -0.79
C ILE A 297 -22.45 -6.78 -0.86
N ASP A 298 -22.74 -6.09 0.24
CA ASP A 298 -22.82 -4.62 0.28
C ASP A 298 -21.44 -3.95 0.21
N THR A 299 -20.36 -4.70 0.47
CA THR A 299 -18.98 -4.20 0.52
C THR A 299 -18.08 -4.77 -0.58
N ALA A 300 -18.56 -5.73 -1.38
CA ALA A 300 -17.82 -6.33 -2.48
C ALA A 300 -17.50 -5.31 -3.59
N LYS A 301 -16.24 -5.31 -4.04
CA LYS A 301 -15.75 -4.43 -5.12
C LYS A 301 -15.57 -5.17 -6.44
N ASP A 302 -15.20 -6.44 -6.38
CA ASP A 302 -15.04 -7.29 -7.57
C ASP A 302 -16.38 -7.93 -7.95
N PRO A 303 -16.83 -7.81 -9.22
CA PRO A 303 -18.07 -8.44 -9.68
C PRO A 303 -18.10 -9.96 -9.50
N LYS A 304 -16.97 -10.66 -9.63
CA LYS A 304 -16.90 -12.12 -9.45
C LYS A 304 -17.12 -12.50 -7.98
N ASP A 305 -16.50 -11.76 -7.07
CA ASP A 305 -16.70 -11.98 -5.63
C ASP A 305 -18.16 -11.72 -5.25
N LEU A 306 -18.74 -10.63 -5.77
CA LEU A 306 -20.15 -10.31 -5.55
C LEU A 306 -21.09 -11.44 -5.99
N GLU A 307 -20.92 -11.96 -7.21
CA GLU A 307 -21.78 -13.04 -7.71
C GLU A 307 -21.58 -14.35 -6.91
N ARG A 308 -20.34 -14.66 -6.52
CA ARG A 308 -20.05 -15.81 -5.64
C ARG A 308 -20.78 -15.69 -4.30
N VAL A 309 -20.70 -14.54 -3.63
CA VAL A 309 -21.34 -14.33 -2.32
C VAL A 309 -22.87 -14.32 -2.45
N LYS A 310 -23.44 -13.74 -3.50
CA LYS A 310 -24.90 -13.81 -3.75
C LYS A 310 -25.39 -15.24 -3.87
N SER A 311 -24.63 -16.11 -4.54
CA SER A 311 -24.97 -17.53 -4.64
C SER A 311 -25.01 -18.20 -3.26
N LYS A 312 -24.00 -17.93 -2.41
CA LYS A 312 -23.97 -18.42 -1.03
C LYS A 312 -25.13 -17.90 -0.18
N TYR A 313 -25.48 -16.62 -0.33
CA TYR A 313 -26.62 -16.00 0.35
C TYR A 313 -27.94 -16.72 0.02
N GLU A 314 -28.23 -16.95 -1.26
CA GLU A 314 -29.47 -17.64 -1.65
C GLU A 314 -29.50 -19.10 -1.19
N MET A 315 -28.36 -19.80 -1.17
CA MET A 315 -28.26 -21.14 -0.59
C MET A 315 -28.62 -21.13 0.91
N ALA A 316 -28.05 -20.20 1.67
CA ALA A 316 -28.34 -20.07 3.10
C ALA A 316 -29.81 -19.70 3.38
N LYS A 317 -30.38 -18.83 2.54
CA LYS A 317 -31.77 -18.40 2.65
C LYS A 317 -32.75 -19.55 2.41
N ASN A 318 -32.45 -20.41 1.44
CA ASN A 318 -33.27 -21.59 1.15
C ASN A 318 -33.18 -22.66 2.25
N ALA A 319 -32.04 -22.75 2.95
CA ALA A 319 -31.88 -23.67 4.07
C ALA A 319 -32.54 -23.17 5.37
N HIS A 320 -32.74 -21.86 5.51
CA HIS A 320 -33.37 -21.24 6.68
C HIS A 320 -34.91 -21.31 6.67
N ASN A 321 -35.52 -21.40 5.49
CA ASN A 321 -36.98 -21.48 5.30
C ASN A 321 -37.49 -22.92 5.36
#